data_AF-A0A974SH49-F1
#
_entry.id   AF-A0A974SH49-F1
#
_cell.length_a   1.000
_cell.length_b   1.000
_cell.length_c   1.000
_cell.angle_alpha   90.00
_cell.angle_beta   90.00
_cell.angle_gamma   90.00
#
_symmetry.space_group_name_H-M   'P 1'
#
loop_
_entity.id
_entity.type
_entity.pdbx_description
1 polymer ?
#
loop_
_entity_poly.entity_id
_entity_poly.type
_entity_poly.pdbx_seq_one_letter_code
_entity_poly.pdbx_strand_id
1 'polypeptide(L)'
;MRRLAGLLAVLLFACASAAAQPVGLLALYREMQVAQGDGFSPYEISGAGTGARVAGSTLYGSAARLALTLDEANFYLRIDDRGDADGAKPFVTEVAVWFDADGFPLLGLSERGLKGEVPFAGRVRFYSRASGRWNLVTGKVLPALDEGLCRTARQEVEETTSAWEGLGRAITLLPRRGTDLEVWCVAPSPAAGTGLALVWDRAAGMFREGKALAGPPPWPDRAR
;
A
#
# COMPACT_ATOMS: atom_id res chain seq x y z
N MET A 1 -15.36 36.24 57.90
CA MET A 1 -15.01 36.77 56.57
C MET A 1 -14.02 35.81 55.91
N ARG A 2 -14.37 35.34 54.70
CA ARG A 2 -13.63 34.40 53.84
C ARG A 2 -12.35 35.03 53.27
N ARG A 3 -11.24 34.29 53.24
CA ARG A 3 -10.12 34.38 52.27
C ARG A 3 -9.51 32.95 52.22
N LEU A 4 -9.76 32.06 51.24
CA LEU A 4 -9.27 32.04 49.84
C LEU A 4 -7.84 32.56 49.73
N ALA A 5 -6.85 31.94 49.10
CA ALA A 5 -6.66 30.67 48.40
C ALA A 5 -5.13 30.59 48.24
N GLY A 6 -4.51 29.42 48.21
CA GLY A 6 -4.20 28.84 46.91
C GLY A 6 -3.06 27.83 47.09
N LEU A 7 -3.43 26.56 47.27
CA LEU A 7 -2.51 25.47 47.00
C LEU A 7 -2.29 25.45 45.49
N LEU A 8 -1.06 25.73 45.09
CA LEU A 8 -0.58 25.58 43.72
C LEU A 8 -0.69 24.09 43.35
N ALA A 9 -1.72 23.74 42.59
CA ALA A 9 -1.82 22.43 41.97
C ALA A 9 -0.72 22.33 40.92
N VAL A 10 0.33 21.56 41.24
CA VAL A 10 1.32 21.11 40.25
C VAL A 10 0.57 20.17 39.31
N LEU A 11 0.08 20.72 38.20
CA LEU A 11 -0.37 19.99 37.04
C LEU A 11 0.84 19.22 36.51
N LEU A 12 0.97 17.96 36.94
CA LEU A 12 1.70 16.94 36.21
C LEU A 12 1.04 16.83 34.83
N PHE A 13 1.55 17.58 33.88
CA PHE A 13 1.45 17.24 32.47
C PHE A 13 2.19 15.92 32.29
N ALA A 14 1.49 14.82 32.57
CA ALA A 14 1.79 13.56 31.94
C ALA A 14 1.50 13.77 30.45
N CYS A 15 2.49 14.28 29.72
CA CYS A 15 2.68 13.91 28.32
C CYS A 15 2.98 12.40 28.32
N ALA A 16 1.96 11.60 28.63
CA ALA A 16 1.88 10.25 28.16
C ALA A 16 1.79 10.40 26.64
N SER A 17 2.94 10.37 25.99
CA SER A 17 3.03 9.94 24.61
C SER A 17 2.22 8.66 24.55
N ALA A 18 0.99 8.75 24.06
CA ALA A 18 0.16 7.59 23.86
C ALA A 18 0.91 6.76 22.83
N ALA A 19 1.73 5.82 23.31
CA ALA A 19 2.41 4.87 22.48
C ALA A 19 1.32 4.26 21.61
N ALA A 20 1.36 4.54 20.30
CA ALA A 20 0.38 4.02 19.37
C ALA A 20 0.37 2.50 19.56
N GLN A 21 -0.68 1.97 20.18
CA GLN A 21 -0.85 0.53 20.31
C GLN A 21 -0.79 -0.05 18.89
N PRO A 22 -0.07 -1.15 18.65
CA PRO A 22 -0.06 -1.76 17.33
C PRO A 22 -1.47 -2.27 17.04
N VAL A 23 -2.22 -1.47 16.28
CA VAL A 23 -3.49 -1.87 15.70
C VAL A 23 -3.17 -2.93 14.64
N GLY A 24 -3.79 -4.10 14.75
CA GLY A 24 -3.56 -5.20 13.81
C GLY A 24 -3.89 -4.80 12.36
N LEU A 25 -3.27 -5.48 11.39
CA LEU A 25 -3.41 -5.18 9.97
C LEU A 25 -4.87 -5.02 9.51
N LEU A 26 -5.74 -5.97 9.87
CA LEU A 26 -7.16 -5.92 9.46
C LEU A 26 -7.90 -4.74 10.07
N ALA A 27 -7.52 -4.32 11.28
CA ALA A 27 -8.12 -3.15 11.92
C ALA A 27 -7.66 -1.85 11.24
N LEU A 28 -6.37 -1.74 10.86
CA LEU A 28 -5.87 -0.63 10.05
C LEU A 28 -6.55 -0.58 8.67
N TYR A 29 -6.69 -1.74 8.02
CA TYR A 29 -7.37 -1.86 6.73
C TYR A 29 -8.83 -1.39 6.79
N ARG A 30 -9.58 -1.82 7.82
CA ARG A 30 -10.98 -1.37 8.02
C ARG A 30 -11.08 0.11 8.37
N GLU A 31 -10.16 0.61 9.20
CA GLU A 31 -10.10 2.03 9.52
C GLU A 31 -9.87 2.88 8.25
N MET A 32 -9.00 2.40 7.35
CA MET A 32 -8.78 3.00 6.04
C MET A 32 -10.01 2.96 5.14
N GLN A 33 -10.75 1.84 5.10
CA GLN A 33 -12.01 1.76 4.36
C GLN A 33 -13.03 2.81 4.81
N VAL A 34 -13.14 3.04 6.12
CA VAL A 34 -14.01 4.09 6.68
C VAL A 34 -13.48 5.49 6.37
N ALA A 35 -12.16 5.70 6.52
CA ALA A 35 -11.55 7.00 6.34
C ALA A 35 -11.47 7.44 4.86
N GLN A 36 -11.52 6.51 3.91
CA GLN A 36 -11.32 6.72 2.48
C GLN A 36 -12.41 6.02 1.66
N GLY A 37 -13.67 6.31 1.94
CA GLY A 37 -14.85 5.58 1.42
C GLY A 37 -14.85 5.31 -0.10
N ASP A 38 -14.37 6.24 -0.92
CA ASP A 38 -14.33 6.11 -2.39
C ASP A 38 -12.91 5.87 -2.94
N GLY A 39 -11.91 5.96 -2.08
CA GLY A 39 -10.49 5.97 -2.46
C GLY A 39 -9.75 4.71 -2.09
N PHE A 40 -10.27 3.84 -1.23
CA PHE A 40 -9.55 2.66 -0.74
C PHE A 40 -10.15 1.35 -1.26
N SER A 41 -9.39 0.26 -1.09
CA SER A 41 -9.79 -1.07 -1.54
C SER A 41 -11.14 -1.48 -0.93
N PRO A 42 -12.14 -1.86 -1.74
CA PRO A 42 -13.48 -2.18 -1.27
C PRO A 42 -13.64 -3.63 -0.81
N TYR A 43 -12.61 -4.47 -0.97
CA TYR A 43 -12.68 -5.87 -0.55
C TYR A 43 -12.98 -6.01 0.93
N GLU A 44 -13.94 -6.84 1.27
CA GLU A 44 -14.32 -7.19 2.63
C GLU A 44 -13.51 -8.40 3.10
N ILE A 45 -12.82 -8.27 4.23
CA ILE A 45 -12.07 -9.36 4.85
C ILE A 45 -12.72 -9.77 6.16
N SER A 46 -13.05 -11.06 6.26
CA SER A 46 -13.66 -11.69 7.43
C SER A 46 -12.81 -12.87 7.90
N GLY A 47 -12.97 -13.25 9.17
CA GLY A 47 -12.13 -14.28 9.81
C GLY A 47 -10.73 -13.75 10.19
N ALA A 48 -9.84 -14.68 10.55
CA ALA A 48 -8.44 -14.41 10.93
C ALA A 48 -7.56 -15.63 10.60
N GLY A 49 -6.24 -15.40 10.51
CA GLY A 49 -5.28 -16.46 10.19
C GLY A 49 -5.62 -17.25 8.92
N THR A 50 -5.45 -18.57 8.95
CA THR A 50 -5.70 -19.46 7.80
C THR A 50 -7.18 -19.60 7.43
N GLY A 51 -8.10 -19.17 8.28
CA GLY A 51 -9.54 -19.17 8.04
C GLY A 51 -10.08 -17.87 7.45
N ALA A 52 -9.21 -16.88 7.22
CA ALA A 52 -9.61 -15.60 6.65
C ALA A 52 -10.16 -15.76 5.22
N ARG A 53 -11.17 -14.95 4.89
CA ARG A 53 -11.84 -14.94 3.60
C ARG A 53 -11.96 -13.52 3.08
N VAL A 54 -12.01 -13.39 1.77
CA VAL A 54 -12.19 -12.13 1.06
C VAL A 54 -13.46 -12.18 0.21
N ALA A 55 -14.18 -11.07 0.14
CA ALA A 55 -15.35 -10.85 -0.70
C ALA A 55 -15.34 -9.42 -1.24
N GLY A 56 -16.25 -9.11 -2.18
CA GLY A 56 -16.46 -7.75 -2.67
C GLY A 56 -15.46 -7.33 -3.75
N SER A 57 -15.69 -7.73 -5.00
CA SER A 57 -14.98 -7.20 -6.16
C SER A 57 -15.78 -6.08 -6.82
N THR A 58 -15.16 -4.92 -7.05
CA THR A 58 -15.77 -3.85 -7.85
C THR A 58 -15.78 -4.17 -9.33
N LEU A 59 -14.79 -4.94 -9.81
CA LEU A 59 -14.64 -5.24 -11.23
C LEU A 59 -15.55 -6.37 -11.69
N TYR A 60 -15.73 -7.39 -10.86
CA TYR A 60 -16.40 -8.64 -11.23
C TYR A 60 -17.57 -9.01 -10.31
N GLY A 61 -17.88 -8.16 -9.33
CA GLY A 61 -19.01 -8.35 -8.42
C GLY A 61 -18.92 -9.65 -7.61
N SER A 62 -20.07 -10.29 -7.41
CA SER A 62 -20.19 -11.53 -6.63
C SER A 62 -19.67 -12.78 -7.35
N ALA A 63 -19.46 -12.71 -8.66
CA ALA A 63 -18.94 -13.82 -9.46
C ALA A 63 -17.39 -13.91 -9.41
N ALA A 64 -16.73 -12.91 -8.82
CA ALA A 64 -15.28 -12.84 -8.74
C ALA A 64 -14.68 -14.05 -8.03
N ARG A 65 -13.64 -14.64 -8.64
CA ARG A 65 -12.85 -15.72 -8.04
C ARG A 65 -11.66 -15.10 -7.30
N LEU A 66 -11.83 -14.92 -6.00
CA LEU A 66 -10.86 -14.24 -5.14
C LEU A 66 -9.98 -15.23 -4.37
N ALA A 67 -8.69 -14.91 -4.22
CA ALA A 67 -7.79 -15.56 -3.28
C ALA A 67 -7.16 -14.54 -2.33
N LEU A 68 -7.02 -14.91 -1.06
CA LEU A 68 -6.50 -14.08 0.01
C LEU A 68 -5.19 -14.67 0.55
N THR A 69 -4.15 -13.85 0.61
CA THR A 69 -2.96 -14.09 1.43
C THR A 69 -2.97 -13.08 2.57
N LEU A 70 -3.03 -13.57 3.80
CA LEU A 70 -3.01 -12.74 5.00
C LEU A 70 -1.83 -13.15 5.88
N ASP A 71 -0.90 -12.22 6.10
CA ASP A 71 0.30 -12.40 6.91
C ASP A 71 0.33 -11.30 7.99
N GLU A 72 -0.48 -11.50 9.04
CA GLU A 72 -0.65 -10.51 10.11
C GLU A 72 0.66 -10.24 10.88
N ALA A 73 1.55 -11.24 10.95
CA ALA A 73 2.84 -11.09 11.62
C ALA A 73 3.76 -10.10 10.91
N ASN A 74 3.64 -9.98 9.58
CA ASN A 74 4.42 -9.05 8.77
C ASN A 74 3.59 -7.86 8.27
N PHE A 75 2.38 -7.67 8.80
CA PHE A 75 1.43 -6.64 8.36
C PHE A 75 1.23 -6.60 6.84
N TYR A 76 1.17 -7.76 6.20
CA TYR A 76 0.98 -7.88 4.76
C TYR A 76 -0.33 -8.59 4.42
N LEU A 77 -0.98 -8.09 3.38
CA LEU A 77 -2.19 -8.61 2.79
C LEU A 77 -2.02 -8.59 1.26
N ARG A 78 -2.49 -9.64 0.62
CA ARG A 78 -2.67 -9.68 -0.83
C ARG A 78 -3.99 -10.32 -1.20
N ILE A 79 -4.64 -9.75 -2.20
CA ILE A 79 -5.88 -10.22 -2.79
C ILE A 79 -5.63 -10.40 -4.28
N ASP A 80 -5.78 -11.64 -4.76
CA ASP A 80 -5.75 -11.97 -6.18
C ASP A 80 -7.19 -12.13 -6.67
N ASP A 81 -7.68 -11.17 -7.44
CA ASP A 81 -8.96 -11.25 -8.14
C ASP A 81 -8.72 -11.81 -9.54
N ARG A 82 -9.13 -13.07 -9.75
CA ARG A 82 -8.96 -13.80 -11.02
C ARG A 82 -10.10 -13.55 -12.00
N GLY A 83 -11.02 -12.65 -11.66
CA GLY A 83 -12.24 -12.38 -12.41
C GLY A 83 -13.28 -13.49 -12.30
N ASP A 84 -14.34 -13.32 -13.09
CA ASP A 84 -15.55 -14.15 -13.09
C ASP A 84 -15.48 -15.38 -14.00
N ALA A 85 -14.57 -15.38 -14.97
CA ALA A 85 -14.42 -16.47 -15.93
C ALA A 85 -12.97 -16.64 -16.41
N ASP A 86 -12.69 -17.77 -17.07
CA ASP A 86 -11.39 -18.00 -17.69
C ASP A 86 -11.18 -16.98 -18.83
N GLY A 87 -10.00 -16.34 -18.84
CA GLY A 87 -9.68 -15.25 -19.76
C GLY A 87 -10.01 -13.84 -19.24
N ALA A 88 -10.65 -13.70 -18.06
CA ALA A 88 -10.76 -12.40 -17.39
C ALA A 88 -9.37 -11.81 -17.10
N LYS A 89 -9.26 -10.48 -17.10
CA LYS A 89 -8.01 -9.75 -16.80
C LYS A 89 -7.79 -9.72 -15.28
N PRO A 90 -6.87 -10.50 -14.71
CA PRO A 90 -6.73 -10.55 -13.26
C PRO A 90 -6.30 -9.21 -12.68
N PHE A 91 -6.70 -8.95 -11.43
CA PHE A 91 -6.34 -7.75 -10.69
C PHE A 91 -5.77 -8.14 -9.33
N VAL A 92 -4.68 -7.51 -8.94
CA VAL A 92 -4.00 -7.78 -7.68
C VAL A 92 -4.03 -6.53 -6.81
N THR A 93 -4.44 -6.70 -5.56
CA THR A 93 -4.36 -5.68 -4.52
C THR A 93 -3.44 -6.15 -3.41
N GLU A 94 -2.45 -5.34 -3.05
CA GLU A 94 -1.55 -5.58 -1.93
C GLU A 94 -1.62 -4.45 -0.92
N VAL A 95 -1.52 -4.80 0.35
CA VAL A 95 -1.38 -3.86 1.46
C VAL A 95 -0.20 -4.30 2.32
N ALA A 96 0.64 -3.35 2.68
CA ALA A 96 1.72 -3.53 3.65
C ALA A 96 1.77 -2.34 4.61
N VAL A 97 2.24 -2.54 5.83
CA VAL A 97 2.37 -1.48 6.83
C VAL A 97 3.80 -1.35 7.30
N TRP A 98 4.27 -0.11 7.30
CA TRP A 98 5.51 0.31 7.94
C TRP A 98 5.19 1.12 9.18
N PHE A 99 6.19 1.28 10.04
CA PHE A 99 6.12 2.18 11.18
C PHE A 99 7.27 3.17 11.10
N ASP A 100 6.97 4.44 11.32
CA ASP A 100 7.99 5.49 11.41
C ASP A 100 8.79 5.38 12.72
N ALA A 101 9.67 6.36 12.95
CA ALA A 101 10.49 6.42 14.17
C ALA A 101 9.63 6.50 15.45
N ASP A 102 8.48 7.19 15.39
CA ASP A 102 7.55 7.38 16.50
C ASP A 102 6.56 6.23 16.66
N GLY A 103 6.55 5.29 15.72
CA GLY A 103 5.69 4.11 15.72
C GLY A 103 4.31 4.35 15.11
N PHE A 104 4.10 5.45 14.37
CA PHE A 104 2.86 5.64 13.63
C PHE A 104 2.84 4.79 12.36
N PRO A 105 1.68 4.19 12.01
CA PRO A 105 1.56 3.36 10.83
C PRO A 105 1.58 4.20 9.55
N LEU A 106 2.36 3.74 8.59
CA LEU A 106 2.30 4.10 7.18
C LEU A 106 1.75 2.89 6.42
N LEU A 107 0.55 3.00 5.87
CA LEU A 107 -0.09 1.94 5.10
C LEU A 107 0.16 2.18 3.61
N GLY A 108 0.80 1.23 2.93
CA GLY A 108 0.91 1.19 1.49
C GLY A 108 -0.19 0.34 0.88
N LEU A 109 -0.76 0.80 -0.24
CA LEU A 109 -1.73 0.11 -1.07
C LEU A 109 -1.19 0.08 -2.50
N SER A 110 -0.90 -1.12 -3.01
CA SER A 110 -0.55 -1.33 -4.42
C SER A 110 -1.68 -2.06 -5.12
N GLU A 111 -2.03 -1.60 -6.31
CA GLU A 111 -3.10 -2.17 -7.12
C GLU A 111 -2.62 -2.28 -8.57
N ARG A 112 -2.80 -3.44 -9.19
CA ARG A 112 -2.32 -3.68 -10.56
C ARG A 112 -3.20 -4.64 -11.34
N GLY A 113 -3.38 -4.34 -12.63
CA GLY A 113 -4.03 -5.23 -13.59
C GLY A 113 -2.99 -6.08 -14.32
N LEU A 114 -3.33 -7.34 -14.58
CA LEU A 114 -2.46 -8.32 -15.23
C LEU A 114 -2.98 -8.70 -16.62
N LYS A 115 -2.06 -8.88 -17.57
CA LYS A 115 -2.30 -9.44 -18.90
C LYS A 115 -1.27 -10.53 -19.16
N GLY A 116 -1.72 -11.78 -19.25
CA GLY A 116 -0.80 -12.93 -19.35
C GLY A 116 0.17 -13.00 -18.16
N GLU A 117 -0.34 -12.76 -16.95
CA GLU A 117 0.42 -12.76 -15.67
C GLU A 117 1.46 -11.64 -15.51
N VAL A 118 1.61 -10.76 -16.51
CA VAL A 118 2.48 -9.59 -16.47
C VAL A 118 1.62 -8.35 -16.17
N PRO A 119 2.02 -7.49 -15.21
CA PRO A 119 1.32 -6.23 -15.01
C PRO A 119 1.45 -5.33 -16.22
N PHE A 120 0.32 -4.78 -16.64
CA PHE A 120 0.27 -3.77 -17.71
C PHE A 120 -0.13 -2.39 -17.17
N ALA A 121 -0.66 -2.34 -15.94
CA ALA A 121 -1.07 -1.12 -15.29
C ALA A 121 -1.03 -1.29 -13.78
N GLY A 122 -0.74 -0.21 -13.06
CA GLY A 122 -0.86 -0.20 -11.62
C GLY A 122 -0.67 1.18 -11.00
N ARG A 123 -0.99 1.24 -9.71
CA ARG A 123 -0.79 2.42 -8.86
C ARG A 123 -0.33 1.98 -7.49
N VAL A 124 0.40 2.87 -6.81
CA VAL A 124 0.74 2.72 -5.40
C VAL A 124 0.34 3.99 -4.65
N ARG A 125 -0.23 3.81 -3.47
CA ARG A 125 -0.65 4.90 -2.59
C ARG A 125 -0.17 4.63 -1.18
N PHE A 126 0.28 5.68 -0.49
CA PHE A 126 0.69 5.60 0.90
C PHE A 126 -0.15 6.53 1.76
N TYR A 127 -0.59 6.01 2.91
CA TYR A 127 -1.42 6.72 3.86
C TYR A 127 -0.73 6.74 5.22
N SER A 128 -0.60 7.91 5.83
CA SER A 128 -0.02 8.06 7.17
C SER A 128 -1.06 8.49 8.19
N ARG A 129 -0.96 7.94 9.40
CA ARG A 129 -1.76 8.33 10.57
C ARG A 129 -1.04 9.28 11.53
N ALA A 130 0.19 9.74 11.20
CA ALA A 130 1.03 10.52 12.13
C ALA A 130 0.38 11.82 12.64
N SER A 131 -0.53 12.43 11.87
CA SER A 131 -1.25 13.64 12.29
C SER A 131 -2.50 13.36 13.14
N GLY A 132 -2.73 12.11 13.55
CA GLY A 132 -3.97 11.67 14.21
C GLY A 132 -5.15 11.41 13.26
N ARG A 133 -4.97 11.57 11.95
CA ARG A 133 -5.93 11.22 10.87
C ARG A 133 -5.18 10.57 9.72
N TRP A 134 -5.89 9.79 8.91
CA TRP A 134 -5.32 9.22 7.68
C TRP A 134 -5.19 10.27 6.58
N ASN A 135 -3.98 10.44 6.06
CA ASN A 135 -3.70 11.36 4.96
C ASN A 135 -2.97 10.62 3.84
N LEU A 136 -3.34 10.89 2.59
CA LEU A 136 -2.58 10.46 1.42
C LEU A 136 -1.24 11.23 1.37
N VAL A 137 -0.13 10.50 1.41
CA VAL A 137 1.23 11.04 1.51
C VAL A 137 2.20 10.46 0.49
N THR A 138 1.72 9.76 -0.55
CA THR A 138 2.54 9.08 -1.58
C THR A 138 3.72 9.93 -2.06
N GLY A 139 3.48 11.17 -2.51
CA GLY A 139 4.54 12.04 -3.03
C GLY A 139 5.53 12.58 -1.98
N LYS A 140 5.25 12.39 -0.68
CA LYS A 140 6.18 12.74 0.41
C LYS A 140 7.07 11.56 0.81
N VAL A 141 6.57 10.34 0.63
CA VAL A 141 7.26 9.12 1.10
C VAL A 141 7.91 8.33 -0.03
N LEU A 142 7.41 8.45 -1.25
CA LEU A 142 7.92 7.71 -2.42
C LEU A 142 8.60 8.68 -3.39
N PRO A 143 9.85 8.41 -3.82
CA PRO A 143 10.49 9.20 -4.87
C PRO A 143 9.74 9.06 -6.20
N ALA A 144 9.89 10.05 -7.08
CA ALA A 144 9.33 10.00 -8.43
C ALA A 144 10.21 9.11 -9.33
N LEU A 145 9.67 8.00 -9.82
CA LEU A 145 10.44 6.97 -10.51
C LEU A 145 10.16 6.86 -12.01
N ASP A 146 8.99 7.30 -12.48
CA ASP A 146 8.57 7.07 -13.87
C ASP A 146 9.58 7.64 -14.89
N GLU A 147 10.01 8.88 -14.70
CA GLU A 147 10.99 9.51 -15.61
C GLU A 147 12.42 9.00 -15.37
N GLY A 148 12.88 8.98 -14.11
CA GLY A 148 14.25 8.63 -13.75
C GLY A 148 14.60 7.15 -13.98
N LEU A 149 13.67 6.24 -13.67
CA LEU A 149 13.86 4.79 -13.82
C LEU A 149 13.27 4.29 -15.15
N CYS A 150 12.02 4.62 -15.44
CA CYS A 150 11.29 4.05 -16.57
C CYS A 150 11.35 4.88 -17.86
N ARG A 151 11.99 6.06 -17.84
CA ARG A 151 12.10 6.97 -18.99
C ARG A 151 10.75 7.28 -19.63
N THR A 152 9.71 7.35 -18.80
CA THR A 152 8.37 7.72 -19.21
C THR A 152 8.01 9.07 -18.64
N ALA A 153 7.52 9.95 -19.51
CA ALA A 153 7.11 11.29 -19.09
C ALA A 153 5.96 11.19 -18.08
N ARG A 154 6.00 12.05 -17.06
CA ARG A 154 4.89 12.16 -16.10
C ARG A 154 3.62 12.58 -16.85
N GLN A 155 2.56 11.80 -16.71
CA GLN A 155 1.24 12.17 -17.20
C GLN A 155 0.31 12.41 -16.02
N GLU A 156 -0.44 13.50 -16.06
CA GLU A 156 -1.65 13.64 -15.24
C GLU A 156 -2.71 12.78 -15.91
N VAL A 157 -3.20 11.78 -15.17
CA VAL A 157 -4.10 10.79 -15.73
C VAL A 157 -5.39 10.86 -14.94
N GLU A 158 -6.50 11.15 -15.62
CA GLU A 158 -7.83 11.05 -15.02
C GLU A 158 -8.03 9.63 -14.46
N GLU A 159 -8.56 9.56 -13.24
CA GLU A 159 -8.72 8.33 -12.45
C GLU A 159 -9.84 7.40 -12.99
N THR A 160 -9.99 7.29 -14.32
CA THR A 160 -10.96 6.41 -14.97
C THR A 160 -10.27 5.17 -15.55
N THR A 161 -10.98 4.04 -15.55
CA THR A 161 -10.51 2.68 -15.88
C THR A 161 -9.90 2.51 -17.28
N SER A 162 -10.03 3.49 -18.17
CA SER A 162 -9.46 3.48 -19.53
C SER A 162 -8.05 4.06 -19.62
N ALA A 163 -7.54 4.73 -18.57
CA ALA A 163 -6.24 5.40 -18.61
C ALA A 163 -5.06 4.53 -18.10
N TRP A 164 -5.30 3.22 -18.01
CA TRP A 164 -4.42 2.23 -17.39
C TRP A 164 -3.51 1.53 -18.41
N GLU A 165 -3.93 1.41 -19.67
CA GLU A 165 -3.28 0.55 -20.67
C GLU A 165 -2.12 1.21 -21.46
N GLY A 166 -1.95 2.54 -21.35
CA GLY A 166 -1.08 3.31 -22.26
C GLY A 166 0.24 3.81 -21.69
N LEU A 167 0.57 3.51 -20.44
CA LEU A 167 1.69 4.14 -19.74
C LEU A 167 2.68 3.08 -19.30
N GLY A 168 3.91 3.15 -19.82
CA GLY A 168 5.02 2.38 -19.27
C GLY A 168 5.26 2.89 -17.86
N ARG A 169 4.73 2.21 -16.85
CA ARG A 169 4.77 2.67 -15.46
C ARG A 169 5.77 1.85 -14.66
N ALA A 170 6.29 2.49 -13.61
CA ALA A 170 6.90 1.81 -12.49
C ALA A 170 5.82 1.03 -11.72
N ILE A 171 5.91 -0.31 -11.71
CA ILE A 171 5.07 -1.18 -10.88
C ILE A 171 5.78 -1.40 -9.55
N THR A 172 5.15 -0.95 -8.47
CA THR A 172 5.65 -1.12 -7.11
C THR A 172 5.04 -2.37 -6.49
N LEU A 173 5.89 -3.27 -6.03
CA LEU A 173 5.53 -4.45 -5.27
C LEU A 173 5.78 -4.19 -3.78
N LEU A 174 4.78 -4.48 -2.96
CA LEU A 174 4.91 -4.32 -1.52
C LEU A 174 5.57 -5.56 -0.91
N PRO A 175 6.50 -5.40 0.04
CA PRO A 175 7.17 -6.52 0.67
C PRO A 175 6.20 -7.30 1.56
N ARG A 176 6.13 -8.61 1.37
CA ARG A 176 5.56 -9.49 2.39
C ARG A 176 6.46 -9.61 3.61
N ARG A 177 7.78 -9.54 3.43
CA ARG A 177 8.78 -9.61 4.50
C ARG A 177 9.83 -8.54 4.30
N GLY A 178 10.31 -7.98 5.41
CA GLY A 178 11.21 -6.83 5.37
C GLY A 178 10.46 -5.54 5.04
N THR A 179 11.21 -4.50 4.70
CA THR A 179 10.66 -3.14 4.52
C THR A 179 10.89 -2.57 3.14
N ASP A 180 11.68 -3.23 2.29
CA ASP A 180 12.11 -2.67 1.02
C ASP A 180 11.06 -2.93 -0.06
N LEU A 181 10.77 -1.92 -0.87
CA LEU A 181 9.91 -2.06 -2.03
C LEU A 181 10.73 -2.56 -3.21
N GLU A 182 10.11 -3.36 -4.06
CA GLU A 182 10.64 -3.62 -5.40
C GLU A 182 9.85 -2.82 -6.43
N VAL A 183 10.54 -2.09 -7.30
CA VAL A 183 9.92 -1.34 -8.38
C VAL A 183 10.45 -1.84 -9.70
N TRP A 184 9.55 -2.14 -10.63
CA TRP A 184 9.88 -2.68 -11.95
C TRP A 184 9.22 -1.88 -13.06
N CYS A 185 9.98 -1.54 -14.10
CA CYS A 185 9.40 -0.94 -15.30
C CYS A 185 8.73 -2.02 -16.15
N VAL A 186 7.53 -1.73 -16.64
CA VAL A 186 6.78 -2.60 -17.57
C VAL A 186 6.58 -1.92 -18.93
N ALA A 187 6.32 -2.72 -19.95
CA ALA A 187 5.98 -2.21 -21.28
C ALA A 187 4.76 -1.26 -21.20
N PRO A 188 4.68 -0.20 -22.03
CA PRO A 188 5.56 0.14 -23.15
C PRO A 188 6.85 0.93 -22.81
N SER A 189 7.30 0.99 -21.55
CA SER A 189 8.55 1.68 -21.20
C SER A 189 9.75 1.12 -21.98
N PRO A 190 10.68 1.97 -22.48
CA PRO A 190 11.92 1.51 -23.10
C PRO A 190 12.90 0.87 -22.11
N ALA A 191 12.65 1.02 -20.80
CA ALA A 191 13.41 0.40 -19.73
C ALA A 191 12.69 -0.83 -19.13
N ALA A 192 11.64 -1.34 -19.78
CA ALA A 192 10.89 -2.51 -19.32
C ALA A 192 11.82 -3.68 -18.97
N GLY A 193 11.58 -4.30 -17.81
CA GLY A 193 12.46 -5.34 -17.26
C GLY A 193 13.53 -4.83 -16.31
N THR A 194 13.79 -3.52 -16.25
CA THR A 194 14.68 -2.91 -15.26
C THR A 194 13.95 -2.76 -13.93
N GLY A 195 14.65 -3.06 -12.83
CA GLY A 195 14.11 -2.93 -11.49
C GLY A 195 15.03 -2.20 -10.52
N LEU A 196 14.44 -1.61 -9.50
CA LEU A 196 15.10 -0.86 -8.43
C LEU A 196 14.50 -1.26 -7.08
N ALA A 197 15.35 -1.52 -6.10
CA ALA A 197 14.91 -1.61 -4.71
C ALA A 197 14.77 -0.22 -4.11
N LEU A 198 13.69 0.05 -3.39
CA LEU A 198 13.57 1.25 -2.55
C LEU A 198 13.67 0.85 -1.08
N VAL A 199 14.59 1.48 -0.37
CA VAL A 199 14.89 1.15 1.02
C VAL A 199 14.11 2.07 1.94
N TRP A 200 13.45 1.49 2.94
CA TRP A 200 12.74 2.26 3.95
C TRP A 200 13.71 2.95 4.90
N ASP A 201 13.76 4.28 4.88
CA ASP A 201 14.42 5.07 5.90
C ASP A 201 13.42 5.41 7.00
N ARG A 202 13.44 4.60 8.06
CA ARG A 202 12.55 4.76 9.22
C ARG A 202 12.72 6.09 9.93
N ALA A 203 13.93 6.65 9.98
CA ALA A 203 14.19 7.91 10.65
C ALA A 203 13.63 9.10 9.85
N ALA A 204 13.71 9.03 8.53
CA ALA A 204 13.13 10.04 7.64
C ALA A 204 11.64 9.81 7.34
N GLY A 205 11.10 8.64 7.64
CA GLY A 205 9.72 8.28 7.31
C GLY A 205 9.45 8.22 5.80
N MET A 206 10.45 7.84 5.00
CA MET A 206 10.36 7.83 3.55
C MET A 206 11.21 6.72 2.92
N PHE A 207 10.90 6.37 1.67
CA PHE A 207 11.70 5.46 0.85
C PHE A 207 12.81 6.21 0.12
N ARG A 208 13.99 5.57 0.03
CA ARG A 208 15.13 6.05 -0.74
C ARG A 208 15.47 5.08 -1.84
N GLU A 209 15.96 5.60 -2.96
CA GLU A 209 16.49 4.76 -4.03
C GLU A 209 17.66 3.92 -3.50
N GLY A 210 17.58 2.61 -3.73
CA GLY A 210 18.58 1.63 -3.36
C GLY A 210 19.31 1.08 -4.57
N LYS A 211 19.57 -0.22 -4.55
CA LYS A 211 20.29 -0.91 -5.62
C LYS A 211 19.38 -1.32 -6.76
N ALA A 212 19.93 -1.38 -7.97
CA ALA A 212 19.29 -2.05 -9.09
C ALA A 212 19.03 -3.54 -8.77
N LEU A 213 17.91 -4.06 -9.24
CA LEU A 213 17.53 -5.45 -9.08
C LEU A 213 18.21 -6.30 -10.17
N ALA A 214 18.81 -7.42 -9.77
CA ALA A 214 19.69 -8.22 -10.64
C ALA A 214 18.97 -9.29 -11.49
N GLY A 215 17.68 -9.53 -11.24
CA GLY A 215 16.91 -10.60 -11.88
C GLY A 215 15.94 -10.09 -12.95
N PRO A 216 15.28 -11.00 -13.70
CA PRO A 216 14.07 -10.61 -14.41
C PRO A 216 12.99 -10.17 -13.39
N PRO A 217 12.03 -9.35 -13.81
CA PRO A 217 10.88 -9.03 -12.97
C PRO A 217 10.20 -10.30 -12.43
N PRO A 218 9.55 -10.23 -11.26
CA PRO A 218 9.00 -11.40 -10.57
C PRO A 218 7.70 -11.91 -11.18
N TRP A 219 7.49 -11.72 -12.49
CA TRP A 219 6.35 -12.22 -13.25
C TRP A 219 6.64 -13.65 -13.75
N PRO A 220 5.67 -14.60 -13.69
CA PRO A 220 4.31 -14.40 -13.19
C PRO A 220 4.26 -14.17 -11.68
N ASP A 221 3.41 -13.21 -11.32
CA ASP A 221 3.22 -12.71 -9.96
C ASP A 221 2.55 -13.76 -9.07
N ARG A 222 3.31 -14.72 -8.56
CA ARG A 222 2.81 -15.72 -7.60
C ARG A 222 2.99 -15.18 -6.19
N ALA A 223 2.02 -15.42 -5.31
CA ALA A 223 2.10 -15.05 -3.89
C ALA A 223 3.45 -15.49 -3.29
N ARG A 224 4.38 -14.53 -3.11
CA ARG A 224 5.68 -14.72 -2.46
C ARG A 224 5.53 -14.59 -0.96
#